data_AF-A0A4R3S9E5-F1
#
_entry.id   AF-A0A4R3S9E5-F1
#
_cell.length_a   1.000
_cell.length_b   1.000
_cell.length_c   1.000
_cell.angle_alpha   90.00
_cell.angle_beta   90.00
_cell.angle_gamma   90.00
#
_symmetry.space_group_name_H-M   'P 1'
#
loop_
_entity.id
_entity.type
_entity.pdbx_description
1 polymer ?
#
loop_
_entity_poly.entity_id
_entity_poly.type
_entity_poly.pdbx_seq_one_letter_code
_entity_poly.pdbx_strand_id
1 'polypeptide(L)'
;MLAPELHFMTLDQISNLIRTGAVTSLAATQATLERIDRIDPALRSYVEVCRERALERAAVADEEISRGIWKGLLHGVPVAVKDLCYRTYAPTAAGTKVHAGFLPP
;
A
#
# COMPACT_ATOMS: atom_id res chain seq x y z
N MET A 1 -9.16 20.54 -8.63
CA MET A 1 -8.95 19.38 -9.52
C MET A 1 -9.49 18.16 -8.80
N LEU A 2 -10.40 17.39 -9.41
CA LEU A 2 -10.71 16.06 -8.91
C LEU A 2 -9.39 15.29 -8.91
N ALA A 3 -8.94 14.82 -7.75
CA ALA A 3 -7.81 13.89 -7.71
C ALA A 3 -8.14 12.76 -8.69
N PRO A 4 -7.22 12.36 -9.58
CA PRO A 4 -7.45 11.21 -10.45
C PRO A 4 -8.00 10.05 -9.62
N GLU A 5 -8.95 9.28 -10.13
CA GLU A 5 -9.41 8.07 -9.46
C GLU A 5 -8.30 6.99 -9.54
N LEU A 6 -7.22 7.21 -8.78
CA LEU A 6 -6.01 6.36 -8.76
C LEU A 6 -6.39 4.89 -8.52
N HIS A 7 -7.48 4.64 -7.80
CA HIS A 7 -7.98 3.31 -7.47
C HIS A 7 -8.56 2.52 -8.66
N PHE A 8 -8.82 3.14 -9.81
CA PHE A 8 -9.19 2.44 -11.05
C PHE A 8 -8.01 2.32 -12.04
N MET A 9 -6.87 2.94 -11.73
CA MET A 9 -5.69 2.82 -12.56
C MET A 9 -5.03 1.46 -12.38
N THR A 10 -4.37 0.99 -13.44
CA THR A 10 -3.53 -0.19 -13.37
C THR A 10 -2.28 0.09 -12.55
N LEU A 11 -1.64 -0.97 -12.08
CA LEU A 11 -0.41 -0.89 -11.30
C LEU A 11 0.70 -0.11 -12.04
N ASP A 12 0.86 -0.37 -13.35
CA ASP A 12 1.87 0.29 -14.18
C ASP A 12 1.55 1.77 -14.44
N GLN A 13 0.27 2.14 -14.51
CA GLN A 13 -0.14 3.55 -14.59
C GLN A 13 0.24 4.31 -13.32
N ILE A 14 -0.08 3.76 -12.14
CA ILE A 14 0.30 4.37 -10.84
C ILE A 14 1.83 4.44 -10.73
N SER A 15 2.53 3.35 -11.07
CA SER A 15 3.99 3.31 -11.09
C SER A 15 4.59 4.41 -11.96
N ASN A 16 4.04 4.63 -13.16
CA ASN A 16 4.52 5.66 -14.07
C ASN A 16 4.25 7.08 -13.52
N LEU A 17 3.09 7.32 -12.90
CA LEU A 17 2.80 8.60 -12.25
C LEU A 17 3.79 8.89 -11.11
N ILE A 18 4.11 7.88 -10.31
CA ILE A 18 5.10 7.97 -9.23
C ILE A 18 6.50 8.23 -9.77
N ARG A 19 6.94 7.44 -10.76
CA ARG A 19 8.26 7.58 -11.38
C ARG A 19 8.48 8.95 -12.03
N THR A 20 7.42 9.54 -12.59
CA THR A 20 7.48 10.84 -13.27
C THR A 20 7.24 12.02 -12.32
N GLY A 21 6.90 11.76 -11.04
CA GLY A 21 6.58 12.79 -10.06
C GLY A 21 5.21 13.46 -10.25
N ALA A 22 4.36 12.93 -11.14
CA ALA A 22 3.00 13.42 -11.33
C ALA A 22 2.11 13.16 -10.11
N VAL A 23 2.43 12.11 -9.35
CA VAL A 23 1.85 11.78 -8.04
C VAL A 23 2.99 11.27 -7.15
N THR A 24 3.01 11.60 -5.87
CA THR A 24 3.99 11.00 -4.94
C THR A 24 3.49 9.65 -4.43
N SER A 25 4.41 8.75 -4.08
CA SER A 25 4.13 7.49 -3.39
C SER A 25 3.28 7.73 -2.14
N LEU A 26 3.61 8.77 -1.37
CA LEU A 26 2.85 9.18 -0.18
C LEU A 26 1.40 9.57 -0.53
N ALA A 27 1.19 10.38 -1.57
CA ALA A 27 -0.15 10.80 -1.99
C ALA A 27 -0.99 9.61 -2.51
N ALA A 28 -0.39 8.71 -3.30
CA ALA A 28 -1.06 7.49 -3.75
C ALA A 28 -1.45 6.57 -2.57
N THR A 29 -0.58 6.47 -1.57
CA THR A 29 -0.81 5.69 -0.34
C THR A 29 -1.93 6.31 0.50
N GLN A 30 -1.92 7.62 0.72
CA GLN A 30 -2.96 8.35 1.44
C GLN A 30 -4.33 8.19 0.77
N ALA A 31 -4.41 8.39 -0.55
CA ALA A 31 -5.65 8.20 -1.30
C ALA A 31 -6.20 6.77 -1.20
N THR A 32 -5.33 5.78 -1.15
CA THR A 32 -5.72 4.37 -0.96
C THR A 32 -6.27 4.13 0.45
N LEU A 33 -5.58 4.63 1.48
CA LEU A 33 -5.99 4.50 2.88
C LEU A 33 -7.33 5.21 3.16
N GLU A 34 -7.53 6.41 2.62
CA GLU A 34 -8.82 7.13 2.72
C GLU A 34 -9.97 6.35 2.06
N ARG A 35 -9.68 5.65 0.95
CA ARG A 35 -10.68 4.78 0.31
C ARG A 35 -10.99 3.56 1.17
N ILE A 36 -9.99 2.96 1.80
CA ILE A 36 -10.18 1.84 2.74
C ILE A 36 -11.10 2.29 3.89
N ASP A 37 -10.82 3.43 4.53
CA ASP A 37 -11.64 3.95 5.63
C ASP A 37 -13.10 4.17 5.23
N ARG A 38 -13.32 4.65 4.00
CA ARG A 38 -14.67 4.95 3.49
C ARG A 38 -15.46 3.71 3.11
N ILE A 39 -14.82 2.69 2.54
CA ILE A 39 -15.51 1.59 1.84
C ILE A 39 -15.41 0.27 2.60
N ASP A 40 -14.27 -0.01 3.22
CA ASP A 40 -14.03 -1.31 3.84
C ASP A 40 -14.91 -1.65 5.05
N PRO A 41 -15.49 -0.70 5.83
CA PRO A 41 -16.46 -1.06 6.86
C PRO A 41 -17.64 -1.90 6.36
N ALA A 42 -18.03 -1.70 5.09
CA ALA A 42 -19.10 -2.48 4.44
C ALA A 42 -18.58 -3.78 3.79
N LEU A 43 -17.37 -3.75 3.20
CA LEU A 43 -16.83 -4.88 2.43
C LEU A 43 -16.09 -5.91 3.30
N ARG A 44 -15.47 -5.47 4.40
CA ARG A 44 -14.65 -6.29 5.31
C ARG A 44 -13.56 -7.06 4.55
N SER A 45 -12.87 -6.39 3.64
CA SER A 45 -11.86 -6.98 2.76
C SER A 45 -10.47 -7.01 3.39
N TYR A 46 -10.17 -6.11 4.34
CA TYR A 46 -8.88 -6.07 5.02
C TYR A 46 -9.01 -6.63 6.44
N VAL A 47 -8.17 -7.63 6.75
CA VAL A 47 -8.03 -8.13 8.13
C VAL A 47 -7.08 -7.27 8.98
N GLU A 48 -6.11 -6.63 8.32
CA GLU A 48 -5.07 -5.83 8.95
C GLU A 48 -4.61 -4.75 7.96
N VAL A 49 -4.73 -3.48 8.35
CA VAL A 49 -4.30 -2.32 7.55
C VAL A 49 -3.08 -1.71 8.22
N CYS A 50 -1.89 -1.97 7.68
CA CYS A 50 -0.62 -1.48 8.23
C CYS A 50 -0.37 0.01 7.90
N ARG A 51 -1.27 0.90 8.33
CA ARG A 51 -1.33 2.33 7.95
C ARG A 51 -0.02 3.07 8.16
N GLU A 52 0.51 3.04 9.39
CA GLU A 52 1.73 3.79 9.74
C GLU A 52 2.91 3.34 8.91
N ARG A 53 3.12 2.02 8.81
CA ARG A 53 4.15 1.42 7.98
C ARG A 53 3.98 1.77 6.50
N ALA A 54 2.76 1.77 5.98
CA ALA A 54 2.52 2.12 4.58
C ALA A 54 2.95 3.56 4.28
N LEU A 55 2.59 4.51 5.16
CA LEU A 55 2.98 5.92 5.04
C LEU A 55 4.50 6.11 5.17
N GLU A 56 5.13 5.46 6.15
CA GLU A 56 6.58 5.48 6.34
C GLU A 56 7.32 4.98 5.10
N ARG A 57 6.94 3.80 4.58
CA ARG A 57 7.56 3.20 3.40
C ARG A 57 7.30 4.02 2.13
N ALA A 58 6.15 4.69 2.04
CA ALA A 58 5.83 5.56 0.94
C ALA A 58 6.75 6.79 0.91
N ALA A 59 6.99 7.42 2.07
CA ALA A 59 7.90 8.55 2.21
C ALA A 59 9.35 8.17 1.88
N VAL A 60 9.81 6.99 2.31
CA VAL A 60 11.13 6.46 1.93
C VAL A 60 11.25 6.28 0.41
N ALA A 61 10.22 5.73 -0.24
CA ALA A 61 10.22 5.59 -1.69
C ALA A 61 10.29 6.93 -2.41
N ASP A 62 9.55 7.95 -1.94
CA ASP A 62 9.62 9.31 -2.49
C ASP A 62 11.03 9.92 -2.34
N GLU A 63 11.68 9.75 -1.18
CA GLU A 63 13.06 10.21 -0.98
C GLU A 63 14.04 9.52 -1.95
N GLU A 64 13.94 8.20 -2.08
CA GLU A 64 14.80 7.42 -2.97
C GLU A 64 14.60 7.83 -4.44
N ILE A 65 13.34 8.01 -4.87
CA ILE A 65 13.00 8.46 -6.22
C ILE A 65 13.55 9.86 -6.48
N SER A 66 13.44 10.79 -5.52
CA SER A 66 13.97 12.15 -5.65
C SER A 66 15.49 12.17 -5.85
N ARG A 67 16.19 11.14 -5.37
CA ARG A 67 17.64 10.93 -5.52
C ARG A 67 18.01 10.13 -6.77
N GLY A 68 17.04 9.84 -7.65
CA GLY A 68 17.24 9.07 -8.88
C GLY A 68 17.33 7.55 -8.66
N ILE A 69 17.03 7.04 -7.46
CA ILE A 69 17.07 5.62 -7.14
C ILE A 69 15.72 5.00 -7.51
N TRP A 70 15.61 4.43 -8.71
CA TRP A 70 14.39 3.73 -9.16
C TRP A 70 14.55 2.20 -9.03
N LYS A 71 13.73 1.56 -8.18
CA LYS A 71 13.80 0.12 -7.90
C LYS A 71 12.91 -0.75 -8.80
N GLY A 72 12.28 -0.16 -9.83
CA GLY A 72 11.40 -0.86 -10.76
C GLY A 72 9.91 -0.63 -10.49
N LEU A 73 9.05 -1.36 -11.20
CA LEU A 73 7.61 -1.06 -11.32
C LEU A 73 6.84 -0.96 -9.99
N LEU A 74 7.29 -1.65 -8.94
CA LEU A 74 6.63 -1.61 -7.63
C LEU A 74 7.18 -0.54 -6.69
N HIS A 75 8.13 0.29 -7.13
CA HIS A 75 8.76 1.27 -6.26
C HIS A 75 7.79 2.42 -5.92
N GLY A 76 7.28 2.40 -4.68
CA GLY A 76 6.31 3.38 -4.17
C GLY A 76 4.84 3.06 -4.46
N VAL A 77 4.53 1.98 -5.18
CA VAL A 77 3.13 1.62 -5.47
C VAL A 77 2.50 0.97 -4.22
N PRO A 78 1.33 1.45 -3.74
CA PRO A 78 0.61 0.80 -2.64
C PRO A 78 0.15 -0.61 -3.05
N VAL A 79 0.40 -1.59 -2.20
CA VAL A 79 0.00 -2.99 -2.45
C VAL A 79 -0.68 -3.59 -1.22
N ALA A 80 -1.69 -4.42 -1.49
CA ALA A 80 -2.30 -5.29 -0.49
C ALA A 80 -1.90 -6.73 -0.80
N VAL A 81 -1.55 -7.49 0.23
CA VAL A 81 -1.23 -8.92 0.11
C VAL A 81 -2.29 -9.72 0.85
N LYS A 82 -2.59 -10.91 0.35
CA LYS A 82 -3.51 -11.82 1.02
C LYS A 82 -2.93 -12.19 2.38
N ASP A 83 -3.79 -12.38 3.39
CA ASP A 83 -3.44 -12.89 4.73
C ASP A 83 -3.04 -14.38 4.71
N LEU A 84 -2.32 -14.80 3.66
CA LEU A 84 -1.63 -16.07 3.49
C LEU A 84 -0.15 -15.85 3.15
N CYS A 85 0.23 -14.61 2.83
CA CYS A 85 1.61 -14.22 2.61
C CYS A 85 2.21 -13.80 3.95
N TYR A 86 3.26 -14.49 4.38
CA TYR A 86 3.95 -14.17 5.62
C TYR A 86 4.54 -12.76 5.61
N ARG A 87 4.34 -12.05 6.72
CA ARG A 87 4.84 -10.70 6.96
C ARG A 87 5.53 -10.68 8.31
N THR A 88 6.79 -10.23 8.37
CA THR A 88 7.54 -10.10 9.63
C THR A 88 7.14 -8.88 10.47
N TYR A 89 6.29 -8.02 9.91
CA TYR A 89 5.92 -6.72 10.49
C TYR A 89 4.44 -6.63 10.90
N ALA A 90 3.66 -7.70 10.71
CA ALA A 90 2.25 -7.79 11.09
C ALA A 90 1.82 -9.26 11.21
N PRO A 91 0.86 -9.61 12.09
CA PRO A 91 0.35 -10.97 12.21
C PRO A 91 -0.16 -11.52 10.87
N THR A 92 -0.07 -12.82 10.66
CA THR A 92 -0.69 -13.52 9.52
C THR A 92 -1.65 -14.58 10.06
N ALA A 93 -2.96 -14.33 9.97
CA ALA A 93 -3.97 -15.18 10.62
C ALA A 93 -4.47 -16.32 9.73
N ALA A 94 -4.18 -16.30 8.43
CA ALA A 94 -4.65 -17.29 7.47
C ALA A 94 -6.18 -17.46 7.46
N GLY A 95 -6.92 -16.41 7.84
CA GLY A 95 -8.37 -16.48 8.01
C GLY A 95 -8.84 -17.39 9.16
N THR A 96 -7.98 -17.71 10.13
CA THR A 96 -8.29 -18.60 11.25
C THR A 96 -8.06 -17.93 12.61
N LYS A 97 -8.84 -18.32 13.62
CA LYS A 97 -8.63 -17.84 15.00
C LYS A 97 -7.38 -18.42 15.65
N VAL A 98 -6.94 -19.60 15.24
CA VAL A 98 -5.74 -20.28 15.78
C VAL A 98 -4.48 -19.45 15.53
N HIS A 99 -4.43 -18.74 14.40
CA HIS A 99 -3.26 -17.93 14.01
C HIS A 99 -3.45 -16.43 14.26
N ALA A 100 -4.44 -16.00 15.06
CA ALA A 100 -4.77 -14.58 15.23
C ALA A 100 -3.57 -13.70 15.65
N GLY A 101 -2.61 -14.26 16.40
CA GLY A 101 -1.38 -13.58 16.80
C GLY A 101 -0.10 -14.14 16.17
N PHE A 102 -0.19 -14.95 15.13
CA PHE A 102 0.98 -15.59 14.52
C PHE A 102 1.85 -14.55 13.80
N LEU A 103 3.05 -14.33 14.33
CA LEU A 103 4.11 -13.55 13.68
C LEU A 103 5.11 -14.54 13.06
N PRO A 104 5.22 -14.59 11.73
CA PRO A 104 6.26 -15.36 11.05
C PRO A 104 7.68 -14.95 11.51
N PRO A 105 8.63 -15.91 11.55
CA PRO A 105 10.02 -15.65 11.89
C PRO A 105 10.74 -14.77 10.85
#